data_AF-A0A9P5UG95-F1
#
_entry.id   AF-A0A9P5UG95-F1
#
_cell.length_a   1.000
_cell.length_b   1.000
_cell.length_c   1.000
_cell.angle_alpha   90.00
_cell.angle_beta   90.00
_cell.angle_gamma   90.00
#
_symmetry.space_group_name_H-M   'P 1'
#
loop_
_entity.id
_entity.type
_entity.pdbx_description
1 polymer ?
#
loop_
_entity_poly.entity_id
_entity_poly.type
_entity_poly.pdbx_seq_one_letter_code
_entity_poly.pdbx_strand_id
1 'polypeptide(L)'
;MEHVRGTGRGSYIWGRYVHNVRIERLWVDVSHSNISQHWNDLFTMLELHHGLDIDNVTHIWLLHHLFLAFWVGGWNQHRIQSQQDGPNRSPEDMFGFDMLVRGIWGDAVEQYAMSDEELEHEEGTSTWHGRHGPPPNLNEVHVDPPSSLLTADETQNLDDVLQHISQSSDQADVVHLWTTALAYVRTLHPGKF
;
A
#
# COMPACT_ATOMS: atom_id res chain seq x y z
N MET A 1 -10.51 -27.79 9.14
CA MET A 1 -10.97 -26.66 9.97
C MET A 1 -11.97 -25.75 9.24
N GLU A 2 -12.28 -26.02 7.97
CA GLU A 2 -13.30 -25.33 7.18
C GLU A 2 -14.74 -25.62 7.66
N HIS A 3 -14.98 -26.82 8.21
CA HIS A 3 -16.26 -27.25 8.79
C HIS A 3 -16.78 -26.40 9.98
N VAL A 4 -15.99 -25.50 10.55
CA VAL A 4 -16.39 -24.72 11.75
C VAL A 4 -16.45 -23.20 11.46
N ARG A 5 -15.94 -22.71 10.31
CA ARG A 5 -15.64 -21.28 10.16
C ARG A 5 -16.08 -20.57 8.87
N GLY A 6 -16.62 -21.29 7.87
CA GLY A 6 -17.21 -20.71 6.65
C GLY A 6 -16.20 -20.17 5.63
N THR A 7 -16.53 -20.29 4.34
CA THR A 7 -15.74 -19.81 3.20
C THR A 7 -16.00 -18.31 2.93
N GLY A 8 -15.00 -17.59 2.40
CA GLY A 8 -15.17 -16.20 1.94
C GLY A 8 -15.02 -15.07 2.98
N ARG A 9 -14.29 -15.29 4.09
CA ARG A 9 -13.99 -14.17 5.01
C ARG A 9 -12.90 -13.26 4.45
N GLY A 10 -13.28 -12.35 3.57
CA GLY A 10 -12.58 -11.07 3.48
C GLY A 10 -12.62 -10.42 4.87
N SER A 11 -11.45 -10.23 5.50
CA SER A 11 -11.35 -9.63 6.82
C SER A 11 -11.63 -8.12 6.73
N TYR A 12 -12.91 -7.77 6.75
CA TYR A 12 -13.38 -6.38 6.74
C TYR A 12 -13.62 -5.87 8.16
N ILE A 13 -13.21 -4.61 8.41
CA ILE A 13 -13.33 -3.95 9.71
C ILE A 13 -14.59 -3.07 9.68
N TRP A 14 -15.64 -3.50 10.36
CA TRP A 14 -16.91 -2.79 10.44
C TRP A 14 -17.39 -2.67 11.88
N GLY A 15 -17.66 -1.45 12.35
CA GLY A 15 -18.18 -1.20 13.70
C GLY A 15 -17.78 0.16 14.27
N ARG A 16 -18.30 0.50 15.47
CA ARG A 16 -17.89 1.71 16.22
C ARG A 16 -16.43 1.57 16.67
N TYR A 17 -15.67 2.67 16.52
CA TYR A 17 -14.24 2.92 16.77
C TYR A 17 -13.51 2.16 17.91
N VAL A 18 -14.21 1.56 18.87
CA VAL A 18 -13.61 0.86 20.02
C VAL A 18 -13.02 -0.52 19.70
N HIS A 19 -13.23 -1.07 18.51
CA HIS A 19 -12.69 -2.41 18.13
C HIS A 19 -11.48 -2.36 17.18
N ASN A 20 -11.01 -1.16 16.79
CA ASN A 20 -9.87 -0.98 15.88
C ASN A 20 -8.52 -0.90 16.60
N VAL A 21 -8.50 -1.14 17.91
CA VAL A 21 -7.33 -0.98 18.78
C VAL A 21 -6.07 -1.67 18.25
N ARG A 22 -6.19 -2.82 17.60
CA ARG A 22 -5.04 -3.52 16.99
C ARG A 22 -4.46 -2.78 15.79
N ILE A 23 -5.31 -2.22 14.94
CA ILE A 23 -4.92 -1.46 13.75
C ILE A 23 -4.40 -0.09 14.16
N GLU A 24 -5.01 0.53 15.16
CA GLU A 24 -4.54 1.79 15.73
C GLU A 24 -3.16 1.63 16.37
N ARG A 25 -2.92 0.55 17.14
CA ARG A 25 -1.59 0.24 17.69
C ARG A 25 -0.56 -0.06 16.60
N LEU A 26 -0.96 -0.84 15.58
CA LEU A 26 -0.10 -1.08 14.43
C LEU A 26 0.27 0.23 13.73
N TRP A 27 -0.68 1.14 13.54
CA TRP A 27 -0.44 2.47 12.98
C TRP A 27 0.49 3.31 13.86
N VAL A 28 0.39 3.23 15.18
CA VAL A 28 1.35 3.89 16.09
C VAL A 28 2.75 3.31 15.90
N ASP A 29 2.89 1.98 15.87
CA ASP A 29 4.19 1.32 15.67
C ASP A 29 4.81 1.66 14.32
N VAL A 30 3.99 1.73 13.26
CA VAL A 30 4.38 2.17 11.92
C VAL A 30 4.77 3.64 11.91
N SER A 31 4.00 4.51 12.57
CA SER A 31 4.26 5.95 12.60
C SER A 31 5.52 6.26 13.40
N HIS A 32 5.78 5.49 14.45
CA HIS A 32 6.96 5.57 15.28
C HIS A 32 8.13 4.75 14.72
N SER A 33 7.90 3.94 13.68
CA SER A 33 8.98 3.27 12.98
C SER A 33 9.81 4.30 12.21
N ASN A 34 11.13 4.09 12.21
CA ASN A 34 12.05 4.99 11.51
C ASN A 34 11.73 5.14 10.02
N ILE A 35 11.02 4.20 9.39
CA ILE A 35 10.72 4.26 7.95
C ILE A 35 9.77 5.42 7.62
N SER A 36 8.66 5.55 8.35
CA SER A 36 7.62 6.55 8.05
C SER A 36 8.14 7.96 8.32
N GLN A 37 8.84 8.13 9.44
CA GLN A 37 9.43 9.41 9.81
C GLN A 37 10.54 9.83 8.85
N HIS A 38 11.43 8.90 8.46
CA HIS A 38 12.51 9.19 7.51
C HIS A 38 11.99 9.67 6.16
N TRP A 39 10.96 9.01 5.61
CA TRP A 39 10.35 9.44 4.36
C TRP A 39 9.60 10.76 4.49
N ASN A 40 8.93 10.99 5.62
CA ASN A 40 8.29 12.27 5.89
C ASN A 40 9.30 13.42 5.92
N ASP A 41 10.44 13.24 6.58
CA ASP A 41 11.51 14.24 6.66
C ASP A 41 12.10 14.51 5.26
N LEU A 42 12.33 13.47 4.46
CA LEU A 42 12.82 13.60 3.09
C LEU A 42 11.85 14.39 2.21
N PHE A 43 10.55 14.05 2.21
CA PHE A 43 9.57 14.74 1.36
C PHE A 43 9.32 16.18 1.82
N THR A 44 9.30 16.43 3.13
CA THR A 44 9.23 17.79 3.68
C THR A 44 10.44 18.63 3.22
N MET A 45 11.63 18.03 3.19
CA MET A 45 12.83 18.70 2.70
C MET A 45 12.78 18.96 1.18
N LEU A 46 12.20 18.06 0.39
CA LEU A 46 11.95 18.31 -1.03
C LEU A 46 10.95 19.46 -1.27
N GLU A 47 9.90 19.56 -0.45
CA GLU A 47 8.92 20.64 -0.49
C GLU A 47 9.57 22.00 -0.15
N LEU A 48 10.30 22.06 0.95
CA LEU A 48 10.90 23.31 1.45
C LEU A 48 12.05 23.82 0.58
N HIS A 49 12.86 22.93 -0.01
CA HIS A 49 14.12 23.31 -0.65
C HIS A 49 14.25 22.95 -2.13
N HIS A 50 13.46 22.01 -2.64
CA HIS A 50 13.65 21.44 -3.98
C HIS A 50 12.43 21.56 -4.89
N GLY A 51 11.44 22.37 -4.51
CA GLY A 51 10.33 22.77 -5.37
C GLY A 51 9.32 21.66 -5.64
N LEU A 52 9.21 20.68 -4.73
CA LEU A 52 8.06 19.78 -4.69
C LEU A 52 6.80 20.60 -4.35
N ASP A 53 5.74 20.38 -5.11
CA ASP A 53 4.44 21.06 -4.95
C ASP A 53 3.41 19.97 -4.74
N ILE A 54 2.79 19.95 -3.56
CA ILE A 54 1.84 18.92 -3.14
C ILE A 54 0.48 19.10 -3.84
N ASP A 55 0.15 20.33 -4.28
CA ASP A 55 -1.10 20.59 -4.99
C ASP A 55 -1.01 20.21 -6.49
N ASN A 56 0.21 19.99 -7.01
CA ASN A 56 0.42 19.55 -8.38
C ASN A 56 0.37 18.02 -8.49
N VAL A 57 -0.72 17.50 -9.08
CA VAL A 57 -0.94 16.06 -9.34
C VAL A 57 0.24 15.43 -10.08
N THR A 58 0.92 16.18 -10.95
CA THR A 58 2.04 15.64 -11.70
C THR A 58 3.33 15.52 -10.89
N HIS A 59 3.52 16.40 -9.91
CA HIS A 59 4.60 16.27 -8.94
C HIS A 59 4.34 15.04 -8.05
N ILE A 60 3.09 14.82 -7.63
CA ILE A 60 2.69 13.60 -6.89
C ILE A 60 2.95 12.35 -7.74
N TRP A 61 2.54 12.34 -9.01
CA TRP A 61 2.80 11.21 -9.90
C TRP A 61 4.30 10.93 -10.03
N LEU A 62 5.12 11.96 -10.25
CA LEU A 62 6.57 11.82 -10.38
C LEU A 62 7.19 11.29 -9.09
N LEU A 63 6.74 11.79 -7.94
CA LEU A 63 7.19 11.33 -6.63
C LEU A 63 6.86 9.85 -6.43
N HIS A 64 5.65 9.41 -6.81
CA HIS A 64 5.29 7.99 -6.78
C HIS A 64 6.14 7.16 -7.74
N HIS A 65 6.31 7.61 -8.98
CA HIS A 65 7.12 6.90 -9.99
C HIS A 65 8.55 6.64 -9.50
N LEU A 66 9.17 7.63 -8.86
CA LEU A 66 10.54 7.55 -8.38
C LEU A 66 10.69 6.73 -7.09
N PHE A 67 9.82 6.95 -6.11
CA PHE A 67 10.07 6.48 -4.74
C PHE A 67 9.12 5.39 -4.24
N LEU A 68 8.00 5.13 -4.91
CA LEU A 68 6.99 4.19 -4.41
C LEU A 68 7.54 2.77 -4.29
N ALA A 69 8.25 2.27 -5.31
CA ALA A 69 8.82 0.91 -5.28
C ALA A 69 9.78 0.73 -4.10
N PHE A 70 10.60 1.75 -3.82
CA PHE A 70 11.58 1.71 -2.75
C PHE A 70 10.93 1.91 -1.36
N TRP A 71 9.91 2.76 -1.27
CA TRP A 71 9.06 2.85 -0.08
C TRP A 71 8.38 1.51 0.23
N VAL A 72 7.80 0.83 -0.78
CA VAL A 72 7.18 -0.49 -0.63
C VAL A 72 8.20 -1.53 -0.15
N GLY A 73 9.42 -1.52 -0.68
CA GLY A 73 10.49 -2.41 -0.21
C GLY A 73 10.84 -2.17 1.26
N GLY A 74 11.09 -0.92 1.65
CA GLY A 74 11.37 -0.55 3.04
C GLY A 74 10.21 -0.85 3.98
N TRP A 75 8.98 -0.63 3.51
CA TRP A 75 7.77 -0.97 4.24
C TRP A 75 7.63 -2.48 4.44
N ASN A 76 7.80 -3.30 3.41
CA ASN A 76 7.62 -4.74 3.56
C ASN A 76 8.68 -5.39 4.47
N GLN A 77 9.83 -4.74 4.63
CA GLN A 77 10.96 -5.23 5.42
C GLN A 77 11.07 -4.63 6.83
N HIS A 78 10.32 -3.56 7.15
CA HIS A 78 10.40 -2.94 8.49
C HIS A 78 9.91 -3.90 9.57
N ARG A 79 10.57 -3.89 10.73
CA ARG A 79 10.20 -4.79 11.84
C ARG A 79 9.06 -4.19 12.66
N ILE A 80 7.96 -4.93 12.77
CA ILE A 80 6.86 -4.61 13.67
C ILE A 80 7.15 -5.22 15.03
N GLN A 81 6.97 -4.44 16.10
CA GLN A 81 7.12 -4.93 17.47
C GLN A 81 5.92 -5.83 17.81
N SER A 82 6.18 -7.09 18.17
CA SER A 82 5.11 -8.01 18.54
C SER A 82 4.70 -7.80 20.00
N GLN A 83 3.40 -7.63 20.25
CA GLN A 83 2.85 -7.39 21.59
C GLN A 83 2.92 -8.62 22.52
N GLN A 84 3.25 -9.81 22.01
CA GLN A 84 3.03 -11.08 22.71
C GLN A 84 4.27 -11.99 22.61
N ASP A 85 5.33 -11.70 23.39
CA ASP A 85 6.56 -12.51 23.61
C ASP A 85 7.20 -13.18 22.36
N GLY A 86 6.84 -12.71 21.17
CA GLY A 86 7.28 -13.26 19.89
C GLY A 86 8.37 -12.40 19.27
N PRO A 87 9.17 -12.96 18.36
CA PRO A 87 10.19 -12.19 17.66
C PRO A 87 9.56 -11.08 16.82
N ASN A 88 10.23 -9.92 16.74
CA ASN A 88 9.86 -8.86 15.80
C ASN A 88 9.98 -9.38 14.36
N ARG A 89 8.89 -9.29 13.59
CA ARG A 89 8.80 -9.77 12.21
C ARG A 89 8.46 -8.62 11.27
N SER A 90 8.89 -8.72 10.03
CA SER A 90 8.46 -7.78 8.99
C SER A 90 7.07 -8.13 8.44
N PRO A 91 6.36 -7.20 7.78
CA PRO A 91 5.16 -7.52 7.04
C PRO A 91 5.35 -8.69 6.05
N GLU A 92 6.49 -8.73 5.35
CA GLU A 92 6.83 -9.81 4.43
C GLU A 92 6.99 -11.16 5.16
N ASP A 93 7.71 -11.18 6.29
CA ASP A 93 7.83 -12.37 7.14
C ASP A 93 6.44 -12.83 7.62
N MET A 94 5.63 -11.89 8.11
CA MET A 94 4.29 -12.19 8.60
C MET A 94 3.41 -12.79 7.51
N PHE A 95 3.45 -12.22 6.30
CA PHE A 95 2.72 -12.74 5.14
C PHE A 95 3.19 -14.15 4.76
N GLY A 96 4.50 -14.36 4.59
CA GLY A 96 5.06 -15.66 4.21
C GLY A 96 4.83 -16.75 5.26
N PHE A 97 5.04 -16.45 6.54
CA PHE A 97 4.77 -17.41 7.62
C PHE A 97 3.28 -17.68 7.79
N ASP A 98 2.41 -16.70 7.61
CA ASP A 98 0.97 -16.92 7.69
C ASP A 98 0.47 -17.82 6.56
N MET A 99 0.96 -17.63 5.33
CA MET A 99 0.67 -18.54 4.22
C MET A 99 1.08 -19.98 4.51
N LEU A 100 2.25 -20.18 5.14
CA LEU A 100 2.74 -21.51 5.52
C LEU A 100 1.88 -22.17 6.62
N VAL A 101 1.37 -21.39 7.55
CA VAL A 101 0.61 -21.88 8.72
C VAL A 101 -0.88 -22.01 8.43
N ARG A 102 -1.44 -21.14 7.59
CA ARG A 102 -2.89 -20.99 7.37
C ARG A 102 -3.35 -21.32 5.96
N GLY A 103 -2.44 -21.62 5.05
CA GLY A 103 -2.75 -21.86 3.64
C GLY A 103 -2.70 -20.59 2.79
N ILE A 104 -2.88 -20.75 1.49
CA ILE A 104 -2.79 -19.66 0.51
C ILE A 104 -3.95 -18.68 0.74
N TRP A 105 -3.62 -17.40 0.94
CA TRP A 105 -4.58 -16.31 0.93
C TRP A 105 -4.60 -15.67 -0.46
N GLY A 106 -5.80 -15.42 -0.99
CA GLY A 106 -6.00 -14.90 -2.35
C GLY A 106 -6.81 -15.91 -3.16
N ASP A 107 -7.98 -15.47 -3.62
CA ASP A 107 -8.86 -16.36 -4.37
C ASP A 107 -8.31 -16.58 -5.78
N ALA A 108 -8.35 -17.82 -6.26
CA ALA A 108 -8.26 -18.08 -7.69
C ALA A 108 -9.66 -17.82 -8.25
N VAL A 109 -9.87 -16.65 -8.84
CA VAL A 109 -11.18 -16.10 -9.25
C VAL A 109 -11.93 -16.96 -10.30
N GLU A 110 -11.38 -18.09 -10.74
CA GLU A 110 -11.98 -18.91 -11.80
C GLU A 110 -12.79 -20.13 -11.32
N GLN A 111 -12.81 -20.45 -10.01
CA GLN A 111 -13.36 -21.75 -9.54
C GLN A 111 -14.73 -21.70 -8.86
N TYR A 112 -15.32 -20.51 -8.63
CA TYR A 112 -16.53 -20.35 -7.80
C TYR A 112 -17.79 -19.90 -8.55
N ALA A 113 -17.98 -20.32 -9.80
CA ALA A 113 -19.31 -20.30 -10.41
C ALA A 113 -20.14 -21.47 -9.85
N MET A 114 -20.61 -21.36 -8.61
CA MET A 114 -21.57 -22.32 -8.04
C MET A 114 -22.99 -21.97 -8.53
N SER A 115 -23.73 -22.99 -8.97
CA SER A 115 -25.11 -22.86 -9.45
C SER A 115 -26.10 -22.60 -8.32
N ASP A 116 -27.17 -21.86 -8.61
CA ASP A 116 -28.22 -21.40 -7.67
C ASP A 116 -28.82 -22.52 -6.79
N GLU A 117 -28.68 -23.78 -7.21
CA GLU A 117 -29.25 -24.97 -6.56
C GLU A 117 -28.51 -25.41 -5.28
N GLU A 118 -27.26 -24.97 -5.04
CA GLU A 118 -26.50 -25.30 -3.83
C GLU A 118 -26.68 -24.31 -2.66
N LEU A 119 -27.47 -23.24 -2.86
CA LEU A 119 -27.65 -22.15 -1.88
C LEU A 119 -28.71 -22.40 -0.80
N GLU A 120 -29.50 -23.48 -0.88
CA GLU A 120 -30.70 -23.64 -0.04
C GLU A 120 -30.59 -24.59 1.17
N HIS A 121 -29.40 -25.00 1.64
CA HIS A 121 -29.33 -25.80 2.88
C HIS A 121 -28.43 -25.24 3.98
N GLU A 122 -29.12 -25.00 5.10
CA GLU A 122 -28.70 -25.05 6.51
C GLU A 122 -28.14 -23.79 7.17
N GLU A 123 -29.10 -23.12 7.82
CA GLU A 123 -28.95 -22.20 8.93
C GLU A 123 -27.97 -22.68 10.02
N GLY A 124 -27.12 -21.78 10.51
CA GLY A 124 -26.46 -22.00 11.80
C GLY A 124 -25.22 -21.16 12.11
N THR A 125 -25.32 -19.83 12.17
CA THR A 125 -24.48 -19.02 13.09
C THR A 125 -25.14 -17.67 13.36
N SER A 126 -26.14 -17.69 14.22
CA SER A 126 -26.69 -16.49 14.83
C SER A 126 -25.72 -15.89 15.86
N THR A 127 -24.88 -14.93 15.46
CA THR A 127 -24.56 -13.76 16.30
C THR A 127 -24.28 -12.52 15.44
N TRP A 128 -25.23 -12.12 14.61
CA TRP A 128 -25.38 -10.75 14.13
C TRP A 128 -26.87 -10.47 13.97
N HIS A 129 -27.54 -10.21 15.08
CA HIS A 129 -28.96 -9.86 15.06
C HIS A 129 -29.17 -8.51 14.32
N GLY A 130 -29.61 -8.60 13.07
CA GLY A 130 -30.64 -7.70 12.56
C GLY A 130 -30.25 -6.44 11.79
N ARG A 131 -29.02 -6.29 11.28
CA ARG A 131 -28.73 -5.27 10.25
C ARG A 131 -27.79 -5.83 9.19
N HIS A 132 -28.17 -5.60 7.93
CA HIS A 132 -27.47 -5.89 6.68
C HIS A 132 -25.99 -6.25 6.84
N GLY A 133 -25.58 -7.39 6.26
CA GLY A 133 -24.18 -7.71 6.06
C GLY A 133 -23.43 -6.58 5.34
N PRO A 134 -22.09 -6.57 5.42
CA PRO A 134 -21.28 -5.59 4.71
C PRO A 134 -21.69 -5.55 3.22
N PRO A 135 -21.91 -4.36 2.62
CA PRO A 135 -22.20 -4.27 1.19
C PRO A 135 -21.16 -5.06 0.36
N PRO A 136 -21.58 -5.65 -0.77
CA PRO A 136 -20.78 -6.64 -1.51
C PRO A 136 -19.40 -6.13 -2.00
N ASN A 137 -19.17 -4.81 -2.00
CA ASN A 137 -18.00 -4.18 -2.63
C ASN A 137 -17.08 -3.49 -1.61
N LEU A 138 -17.10 -3.91 -0.34
CA LEU A 138 -16.51 -3.14 0.77
C LEU A 138 -14.98 -3.25 0.93
N ASN A 139 -14.35 -4.25 0.33
CA ASN A 139 -12.91 -4.48 0.45
C ASN A 139 -12.08 -3.79 -0.63
N GLU A 140 -12.73 -3.15 -1.60
CA GLU A 140 -12.06 -2.50 -2.73
C GLU A 140 -12.28 -0.99 -2.64
N VAL A 141 -11.21 -0.29 -2.29
CA VAL A 141 -11.13 1.16 -2.49
C VAL A 141 -10.50 1.36 -3.86
N HIS A 142 -11.32 1.72 -4.85
CA HIS A 142 -10.79 2.11 -6.16
C HIS A 142 -10.05 3.44 -5.98
N VAL A 143 -8.73 3.39 -5.92
CA VAL A 143 -7.87 4.56 -5.93
C VAL A 143 -7.40 4.72 -7.37
N ASP A 144 -7.87 5.77 -8.04
CA ASP A 144 -7.34 6.09 -9.36
C ASP A 144 -5.84 6.41 -9.22
N PRO A 145 -4.95 5.75 -9.98
CA PRO A 145 -3.55 6.12 -9.97
C PRO A 145 -3.44 7.59 -10.40
N PRO A 146 -2.54 8.38 -9.78
CA PRO A 146 -2.37 9.77 -10.19
C PRO A 146 -2.06 9.81 -11.68
N SER A 147 -2.78 10.65 -12.43
CA SER A 147 -2.68 10.67 -13.89
C SER A 147 -1.26 11.07 -14.33
N SER A 148 -0.59 10.21 -15.09
CA SER A 148 0.65 10.60 -15.75
C SER A 148 0.34 11.62 -16.84
N LEU A 149 1.00 12.77 -16.82
CA LEU A 149 0.98 13.68 -17.97
C LEU A 149 1.92 13.22 -19.09
N LEU A 150 2.90 12.38 -18.74
CA LEU A 150 3.87 11.80 -19.67
C LEU A 150 3.23 10.63 -20.42
N THR A 151 3.54 10.55 -21.70
CA THR A 151 3.31 9.37 -22.55
C THR A 151 4.27 8.24 -22.16
N ALA A 152 3.93 7.01 -22.52
CA ALA A 152 4.77 5.84 -22.21
C ALA A 152 6.22 5.99 -22.72
N ASP A 153 6.40 6.57 -23.90
CA ASP A 153 7.73 6.82 -24.48
C ASP A 153 8.52 7.86 -23.68
N GLU A 154 7.86 8.92 -23.19
CA GLU A 154 8.49 9.93 -22.34
C GLU A 154 8.87 9.37 -20.97
N THR A 155 8.04 8.48 -20.41
CA THR A 155 8.35 7.77 -19.16
C THR A 155 9.56 6.85 -19.34
N GLN A 156 9.65 6.10 -20.45
CA GLN A 156 10.81 5.26 -20.72
C GLN A 156 12.09 6.08 -20.89
N ASN A 157 12.03 7.22 -21.58
CA ASN A 157 13.18 8.10 -21.72
C ASN A 157 13.62 8.70 -20.38
N LEU A 158 12.67 9.02 -19.49
CA LEU A 158 12.97 9.44 -18.12
C LEU A 158 13.72 8.33 -17.38
N ASP A 159 13.23 7.10 -17.43
CA ASP A 159 13.87 5.95 -16.77
C ASP A 159 15.30 5.70 -17.31
N ASP A 160 15.49 5.82 -18.61
CA ASP A 160 16.80 5.69 -19.25
C ASP A 160 17.80 6.77 -18.80
N VAL A 161 17.33 7.99 -18.51
CA VAL A 161 18.16 9.08 -17.95
C VAL A 161 18.51 8.80 -16.49
N LEU A 162 17.56 8.26 -15.73
CA LEU A 162 17.71 8.04 -14.29
C LEU A 162 18.44 6.74 -13.95
N GLN A 163 18.60 5.81 -14.89
CA GLN A 163 19.20 4.48 -14.65
C GLN A 163 20.60 4.51 -14.03
N HIS A 164 21.35 5.60 -14.24
CA HIS A 164 22.71 5.76 -13.73
C HIS A 164 22.77 6.41 -12.34
N ILE A 165 21.64 6.89 -11.83
CA ILE A 165 21.56 7.54 -10.53
C ILE A 165 21.34 6.47 -9.46
N SER A 166 22.10 6.57 -8.37
CA SER A 166 21.93 5.71 -7.21
C SER A 166 20.53 5.89 -6.63
N GLN A 167 19.78 4.79 -6.52
CA GLN A 167 18.48 4.77 -5.84
C GLN A 167 18.70 4.32 -4.40
N SER A 168 18.74 5.27 -3.48
CA SER A 168 18.87 4.98 -2.04
C SER A 168 17.96 5.87 -1.20
N SER A 169 17.82 5.52 0.08
CA SER A 169 17.11 6.35 1.07
C SER A 169 17.98 7.49 1.59
N ASP A 170 19.22 7.64 1.12
CA ASP A 170 20.08 8.73 1.54
C ASP A 170 19.56 10.06 1.01
N GLN A 171 19.67 11.09 1.84
CA GLN A 171 19.18 12.42 1.51
C GLN A 171 19.80 12.96 0.22
N ALA A 172 21.10 12.77 0.01
CA ALA A 172 21.78 13.32 -1.16
C ALA A 172 21.30 12.64 -2.45
N ASP A 173 21.13 11.31 -2.42
CA ASP A 173 20.63 10.52 -3.55
C ASP A 173 19.18 10.87 -3.88
N VAL A 174 18.32 11.01 -2.87
CA VAL A 174 16.90 11.40 -3.04
C VAL A 174 16.79 12.78 -3.69
N VAL A 175 17.57 13.76 -3.21
CA VAL A 175 17.59 15.11 -3.78
C VAL A 175 18.12 15.07 -5.20
N HIS A 176 19.21 14.35 -5.46
CA HIS A 176 19.80 14.25 -6.79
C HIS A 176 18.82 13.62 -7.79
N LEU A 177 18.16 12.52 -7.40
CA LEU A 177 17.17 11.83 -8.22
C LEU A 177 15.96 12.74 -8.50
N TRP A 178 15.40 13.37 -7.47
CA TRP A 178 14.27 14.28 -7.59
C TRP A 178 14.59 15.48 -8.50
N THR A 179 15.69 16.18 -8.24
CA THR A 179 16.06 17.38 -9.01
C THR A 179 16.37 17.07 -10.47
N THR A 180 17.02 15.93 -10.74
CA THR A 180 17.29 15.50 -12.12
C THR A 180 16.00 15.16 -12.86
N ALA A 181 15.11 14.39 -12.21
CA ALA A 181 13.83 14.03 -12.80
C ALA A 181 12.93 15.26 -13.04
N LEU A 182 12.84 16.16 -12.06
CA LEU A 182 12.07 17.40 -12.17
C LEU A 182 12.62 18.30 -13.28
N ALA A 183 13.95 18.42 -13.40
CA ALA A 183 14.57 19.19 -14.46
C ALA A 183 14.24 18.60 -15.84
N TYR A 184 14.35 17.28 -16.01
CA TYR A 184 13.99 16.59 -17.25
C TYR A 184 12.54 16.84 -17.63
N VAL A 185 11.61 16.63 -16.70
CA VAL A 185 10.17 16.79 -16.98
C VAL A 185 9.80 18.24 -17.28
N ARG A 186 10.46 19.22 -16.64
CA ARG A 186 10.32 20.64 -16.98
C ARG A 186 10.79 20.97 -18.41
N THR A 187 11.78 20.27 -18.95
CA THR A 187 12.18 20.47 -20.35
C THR A 187 11.11 20.01 -21.34
N LEU A 188 10.36 18.95 -21.01
CA LEU A 188 9.29 18.42 -21.86
C LEU A 188 8.01 19.26 -21.73
N HIS A 189 7.68 19.69 -20.52
CA HIS A 189 6.44 20.41 -20.22
C HIS A 189 6.66 21.67 -19.39
N PRO A 190 7.26 22.73 -19.96
CA PRO A 190 7.63 23.95 -19.23
C PRO A 190 6.45 24.77 -18.68
N GLY A 191 5.21 24.45 -19.07
CA GLY A 191 3.99 25.15 -18.61
C GLY A 191 3.16 24.39 -17.58
N LYS A 192 3.60 23.20 -17.13
CA LYS A 192 2.84 22.33 -16.21
C LYS A 192 3.62 21.95 -14.93
N PHE A 193 4.86 22.44 -14.78
CA PHE A 193 5.84 22.07 -13.74
C PHE A 193 6.74 23.23 -13.33
#